data_AF-A0A523F756-F1
#
_entry.id   AF-A0A523F756-F1
#
_cell.length_a   1.000
_cell.length_b   1.000
_cell.length_c   1.000
_cell.angle_alpha   90.00
_cell.angle_beta   90.00
_cell.angle_gamma   90.00
#
_symmetry.space_group_name_H-M   'P 1'
#
loop_
_entity.id
_entity.type
_entity.pdbx_description
1 polymer ?
#
loop_
_entity_poly.entity_id
_entity_poly.type
_entity_poly.pdbx_seq_one_letter_code
_entity_poly.pdbx_strand_id
1 'polypeptide(L)' 'KGVHIAFREEFAETGGRLVITAGVPFGISGTTNILRIAEVKA' A
#
# COMPACT_ATOMS: atom_id res chain seq x y z
N LYS A 1 -2.03 -1.00 6.45
CA LYS A 1 -1.69 0.40 6.81
C LYS A 1 -1.62 1.32 5.60
N GLY A 2 -0.90 0.96 4.52
CA GLY A 2 -0.74 1.83 3.33
C GLY A 2 -2.01 2.50 2.80
N VAL A 3 -3.10 1.73 2.62
CA VAL A 3 -4.39 2.28 2.14
C VAL A 3 -4.94 3.39 3.04
N HIS A 4 -4.92 3.19 4.36
CA HIS A 4 -5.44 4.18 5.32
C HIS A 4 -4.60 5.46 5.33
N ILE A 5 -3.27 5.32 5.24
CA ILE A 5 -2.37 6.48 5.16
C ILE A 5 -2.62 7.25 3.86
N ALA A 6 -2.71 6.55 2.72
CA ALA A 6 -2.98 7.19 1.44
C ALA A 6 -4.30 7.95 1.41
N PHE A 7 -5.35 7.43 2.05
CA PHE A 7 -6.62 8.14 2.18
C PHE A 7 -6.51 9.38 3.07
N ARG A 8 -5.88 9.25 4.25
CA ARG A 8 -5.77 10.34 5.22
C ARG A 8 -4.89 11.50 4.72
N GLU A 9 -3.84 11.20 3.98
CA GLU A 9 -2.94 12.21 3.39
C GLU A 9 -3.41 12.68 2.00
N GLU A 10 -4.65 12.34 1.60
CA GLU A 10 -5.26 12.75 0.33
C GLU A 10 -4.50 12.29 -0.94
N PHE A 11 -3.64 11.29 -0.83
CA PHE A 11 -2.97 10.66 -1.98
C PHE A 11 -3.89 9.74 -2.78
N ALA A 12 -4.99 9.27 -2.18
CA ALA A 12 -5.98 8.45 -2.85
C ALA A 12 -7.37 8.68 -2.25
N GLU A 13 -8.39 8.67 -3.10
CA GLU A 13 -9.79 8.84 -2.71
C GLU A 13 -10.54 7.50 -2.71
N THR A 14 -11.71 7.47 -2.07
CA THR A 14 -12.61 6.31 -2.06
C THR A 14 -12.92 5.82 -3.48
N GLY A 15 -12.84 4.52 -3.70
CA GLY A 15 -12.99 3.90 -5.03
C GLY A 15 -11.71 3.91 -5.88
N GLY A 16 -10.68 4.66 -5.46
CA GLY A 16 -9.35 4.61 -6.07
C GLY A 16 -8.65 3.26 -5.88
N ARG A 17 -7.63 3.00 -6.71
CA ARG A 17 -6.76 1.82 -6.59
C ARG A 17 -5.34 2.22 -6.21
N LEU A 18 -4.76 1.47 -5.29
CA LEU A 18 -3.34 1.55 -4.93
C LEU A 18 -2.60 0.28 -5.33
N VAL A 19 -1.40 0.47 -5.86
CA VAL A 19 -0.40 -0.58 -6.02
C VAL A 19 0.60 -0.45 -4.87
N ILE A 20 0.72 -1.48 -4.06
CA ILE A 20 1.53 -1.49 -2.85
C ILE A 20 2.59 -2.57 -2.99
N THR A 21 3.86 -2.21 -2.83
CA THR A 21 4.95 -3.18 -2.71
C THR A 21 5.43 -3.27 -1.27
N ALA A 22 5.90 -4.46 -0.87
CA ALA A 22 6.51 -4.69 0.43
C ALA A 22 7.55 -5.81 0.32
N GLY A 23 8.34 -5.99 1.37
CA GLY A 23 9.27 -7.10 1.49
C GLY A 23 9.06 -7.86 2.79
N VAL A 24 9.06 -9.20 2.70
CA VAL A 24 9.13 -10.10 3.87
C VAL A 24 10.36 -11.01 3.76
N PRO A 25 11.14 -11.19 4.84
CA PRO A 25 11.00 -10.56 6.16
C PRO A 25 11.18 -9.04 6.10
N PHE A 26 10.50 -8.32 7.00
CA PHE A 26 10.57 -6.86 7.05
C PHE A 26 11.95 -6.37 7.53
N GLY A 27 12.39 -5.22 7.02
CA GLY A 27 13.63 -4.55 7.45
C GLY A 27 14.91 -5.12 6.86
N ILE A 28 14.82 -6.13 6.00
CA ILE A 28 15.98 -6.71 5.31
C ILE A 28 16.07 -6.09 3.91
N SER A 29 17.22 -5.48 3.60
CA SER A 29 17.45 -4.92 2.27
C SER A 29 17.43 -6.03 1.21
N GLY A 30 16.84 -5.74 0.05
CA GLY A 30 16.75 -6.68 -1.07
C GLY A 30 15.60 -7.69 -0.99
N THR A 31 14.72 -7.63 0.03
CA THR A 31 13.60 -8.58 0.17
C THR A 31 12.26 -8.08 -0.38
N THR A 32 12.23 -7.00 -1.18
CA THR A 32 10.99 -6.48 -1.79
C THR A 32 10.37 -7.52 -2.73
N ASN A 33 9.46 -8.35 -2.21
CA ASN A 33 8.94 -9.56 -2.85
C ASN A 33 7.41 -9.70 -2.79
N ILE A 34 6.71 -8.65 -2.32
CA ILE A 34 5.25 -8.61 -2.28
C ILE A 34 4.77 -7.47 -3.18
N LEU A 35 3.76 -7.77 -3.99
CA LEU A 35 2.95 -6.80 -4.73
C LEU A 35 1.48 -7.03 -4.39
N ARG A 36 0.76 -5.96 -4.06
CA ARG A 36 -0.67 -5.99 -3.75
C ARG A 36 -1.40 -4.85 -4.46
N ILE A 37 -2.49 -5.18 -5.13
CA ILE A 37 -3.45 -4.19 -5.62
C ILE A 37 -4.60 -4.11 -4.62
N ALA A 38 -4.91 -2.90 -4.15
CA ALA A 38 -5.97 -2.66 -3.17
C ALA A 38 -6.88 -1.53 -3.63
N GLU A 39 -8.15 -1.63 -3.27
CA GLU A 39 -9.14 -0.58 -3.44
C GLU A 39 -9.25 0.24 -2.14
N VAL A 40 -9.38 1.56 -2.26
CA VAL A 40 -9.66 2.44 -1.13
C VAL A 40 -11.14 2.36 -0.81
N LYS A 41 -11.44 1.93 0.41
CA LYS A 41 -12.80 1.93 0.96
C LYS A 41 -12.89 3.04 2.01
N ALA A 42 -14.06 3.66 2.09
CA ALA A 42 -14.42 4.59 3.16
C ALA A 42 -14.43 3.87 4.53
#